data_AF-A0A9W9HXP3-F1
#
_entry.id   AF-A0A9W9HXP3-F1
#
_cell.length_a   1.000
_cell.length_b   1.000
_cell.length_c   1.000
_cell.angle_alpha   90.00
_cell.angle_beta   90.00
_cell.angle_gamma   90.00
#
_symmetry.space_group_name_H-M   'P 1'
#
loop_
_entity.id
_entity.type
_entity.pdbx_description
1 polymer ?
#
loop_
_entity_poly.entity_id
_entity_poly.type
_entity_poly.pdbx_seq_one_letter_code
_entity_poly.pdbx_strand_id
1 'polypeptide(L)'
;MASPASPSSVNTAASPSQAPAEKPSAPPIDILPSLLAQTYSYVHPAVLLGLCALRFETVVADPVRELLADLPWLAALQISYVMLCLPPAGTTSIEVGSGADEDKKKAPRSPSGPSVTLRPGKPAYRRKQSSGRSGLAAIWAKLMSAFLSLALTSLLATPMIAVLLVLFGAPLTTHNAETLLCAAHMALLSATGLVYVHGVDGSIWKQVWGIARPADAVWGGALGTGLGAWFGAIPIPLDWDRPWQAFPITILAGAYIGCAFGSLVSRTPLLYGKRIEFAPEQVEEDEKKTN
;
A
#
# COMPACT_ATOMS: atom_id res chain seq x y z
N MET A 1 3.98 61.09 42.49
CA MET A 1 3.42 61.29 41.13
C MET A 1 4.45 60.71 40.16
N ALA A 2 4.42 59.41 39.88
CA ALA A 2 3.60 58.69 38.89
C ALA A 2 4.18 58.73 37.46
N SER A 3 4.80 57.59 37.09
CA SER A 3 4.92 56.98 35.73
C SER A 3 6.05 57.46 34.78
N PRO A 4 6.45 56.65 33.77
CA PRO A 4 7.31 55.47 33.93
C PRO A 4 8.48 55.42 32.90
N ALA A 5 9.53 54.64 33.22
CA ALA A 5 10.60 54.31 32.28
C ALA A 5 10.19 53.14 31.36
N SER A 6 10.31 53.36 30.05
CA SER A 6 10.11 52.36 28.99
C SER A 6 11.17 51.25 29.08
N PRO A 7 10.82 49.96 29.02
CA PRO A 7 11.81 48.89 28.90
C PRO A 7 12.24 48.69 27.45
N SER A 8 13.55 48.70 27.24
CA SER A 8 14.26 48.38 26.01
C SER A 8 13.90 46.97 25.52
N SER A 9 13.49 46.89 24.24
CA SER A 9 13.27 45.64 23.52
C SER A 9 14.56 44.85 23.37
N VAL A 10 14.66 43.69 24.03
CA VAL A 10 15.66 42.67 23.74
C VAL A 10 15.19 41.89 22.52
N ASN A 11 15.78 42.19 21.37
CA ASN A 11 15.64 41.37 20.16
C ASN A 11 16.46 40.09 20.34
N THR A 12 15.81 39.01 20.77
CA THR A 12 16.37 37.66 20.67
C THR A 12 16.03 37.13 19.28
N ALA A 13 16.99 37.24 18.34
CA ALA A 13 16.88 36.59 17.05
C ALA A 13 16.84 35.07 17.24
N ALA A 14 15.68 34.46 17.02
CA ALA A 14 15.51 33.02 16.99
C ALA A 14 16.06 32.48 15.66
N SER A 15 17.02 31.55 15.76
CA SER A 15 17.51 30.77 14.62
C SER A 15 16.36 30.00 13.95
N PRO A 16 16.30 29.91 12.62
CA PRO A 16 15.26 29.13 11.96
C PRO A 16 15.46 27.65 12.29
N SER A 17 14.42 27.06 12.90
CA SER A 17 14.29 25.65 13.18
C SER A 17 14.46 24.85 11.89
N GLN A 18 15.59 24.16 11.73
CA GLN A 18 15.76 23.14 10.69
C GLN A 18 14.63 22.11 10.82
N ALA A 19 13.85 21.94 9.76
CA ALA A 19 12.88 20.87 9.65
C ALA A 19 13.56 19.51 9.92
N PRO A 20 12.95 18.58 10.69
CA PRO A 20 13.55 17.29 10.95
C PRO A 20 13.73 16.52 9.65
N ALA A 21 14.96 16.08 9.37
CA ALA A 21 15.28 15.25 8.22
C ALA A 21 14.34 14.03 8.16
N GLU A 22 13.55 13.92 7.08
CA GLU A 22 12.66 12.79 6.85
C GLU A 22 13.48 11.50 6.83
N LYS A 23 13.03 10.50 7.60
CA LYS A 23 13.59 9.15 7.54
C LYS A 23 13.51 8.65 6.09
N PRO A 24 14.54 7.98 5.57
CA PRO A 24 14.50 7.42 4.22
C PRO A 24 13.27 6.51 4.08
N SER A 25 12.38 6.89 3.17
CA SER A 25 11.13 6.19 2.92
C SER A 25 11.36 4.75 2.48
N ALA A 26 10.53 3.82 2.95
CA ALA A 26 10.64 2.41 2.65
C ALA A 26 10.63 2.11 1.13
N PRO A 27 11.41 1.13 0.65
CA PRO A 27 11.48 0.77 -0.76
C PRO A 27 10.13 0.28 -1.33
N PRO A 28 9.99 0.21 -2.66
CA PRO A 28 8.85 -0.48 -3.30
C PRO A 28 8.85 -1.97 -2.90
N ILE A 29 7.68 -2.58 -2.94
CA ILE A 29 7.50 -4.00 -2.61
C ILE A 29 7.69 -4.85 -3.87
N ASP A 30 8.71 -5.69 -3.87
CA ASP A 30 8.90 -6.72 -4.89
C ASP A 30 7.93 -7.90 -4.68
N ILE A 31 7.37 -8.41 -5.78
CA ILE A 31 6.68 -9.69 -5.79
C ILE A 31 7.71 -10.80 -5.59
N LEU A 32 7.38 -11.80 -4.77
CA LEU A 32 8.27 -12.92 -4.49
C LEU A 32 8.79 -13.57 -5.79
N PRO A 33 10.08 -13.97 -5.85
CA PRO A 33 10.71 -14.43 -7.10
C PRO A 33 10.28 -15.85 -7.52
N SER A 34 9.40 -16.51 -6.78
CA SER A 34 8.95 -17.86 -7.12
C SER A 34 8.08 -17.85 -8.37
N LEU A 35 8.21 -18.87 -9.23
CA LEU A 35 7.41 -19.00 -10.45
C LEU A 35 5.90 -18.94 -10.14
N LEU A 36 5.49 -19.56 -9.04
CA LEU A 36 4.12 -19.57 -8.58
C LEU A 36 3.64 -18.17 -8.18
N ALA A 37 4.45 -17.38 -7.46
CA ALA A 37 4.11 -16.00 -7.11
C ALA A 37 4.01 -15.11 -8.34
N GLN A 38 4.96 -15.23 -9.27
CA GLN A 38 4.97 -14.46 -10.51
C GLN A 38 3.76 -14.80 -11.38
N THR A 39 3.46 -16.08 -11.57
CA THR A 39 2.29 -16.51 -12.34
C THR A 39 0.99 -16.03 -11.69
N TYR A 40 0.83 -16.28 -10.38
CA TYR A 40 -0.39 -15.91 -9.67
C TYR A 40 -0.63 -14.40 -9.65
N SER A 41 0.43 -13.59 -9.64
CA SER A 41 0.29 -12.13 -9.68
C SER A 41 -0.37 -11.58 -10.96
N TYR A 42 -0.30 -12.31 -12.08
CA TYR A 42 -1.01 -11.97 -13.32
C TYR A 42 -2.37 -12.66 -13.40
N VAL A 43 -2.47 -13.88 -12.90
CA VAL A 43 -3.72 -14.65 -12.87
C VAL A 43 -4.73 -14.02 -11.92
N HIS A 44 -4.30 -13.52 -10.76
CA HIS A 44 -5.17 -12.94 -9.75
C HIS A 44 -6.08 -11.80 -10.27
N PRO A 45 -5.55 -10.71 -10.87
CA PRO A 45 -6.42 -9.67 -11.44
C PRO A 45 -7.32 -10.20 -12.56
N ALA A 46 -6.85 -11.14 -13.39
CA ALA A 46 -7.68 -11.76 -14.43
C ALA A 46 -8.84 -12.58 -13.84
N VAL A 47 -8.60 -13.30 -12.75
CA VAL A 47 -9.63 -14.06 -12.01
C VAL A 47 -10.64 -13.12 -11.37
N LEU A 48 -10.19 -12.04 -10.71
CA LEU A 48 -11.08 -11.03 -10.12
C LEU A 48 -12.01 -10.43 -11.18
N LEU A 49 -11.47 -10.01 -12.33
CA LEU A 49 -12.26 -9.45 -13.43
C LEU A 49 -13.17 -10.48 -14.07
N GLY A 50 -12.68 -11.70 -14.28
CA GLY A 50 -13.47 -12.79 -14.85
C GLY A 50 -14.68 -13.13 -13.97
N LEU A 51 -14.51 -13.20 -12.66
CA LEU A 51 -15.60 -13.45 -11.72
C LEU A 51 -16.60 -12.29 -11.70
N CYS A 52 -16.11 -11.04 -11.67
CA CYS A 52 -16.96 -9.85 -11.73
C CYS A 52 -17.81 -9.84 -13.02
N ALA A 53 -17.21 -10.16 -14.17
CA ALA A 53 -17.91 -10.23 -15.45
C ALA A 53 -18.95 -11.37 -15.49
N LEU A 54 -18.60 -12.55 -14.97
CA LEU A 54 -19.50 -13.71 -14.94
C LEU A 54 -20.71 -13.51 -14.01
N ARG A 55 -20.54 -12.72 -12.94
CA ARG A 55 -21.59 -12.41 -11.96
C ARG A 55 -22.30 -11.09 -12.23
N PHE A 56 -21.93 -10.36 -13.27
CA PHE A 56 -22.46 -9.01 -13.50
C PHE A 56 -24.00 -9.01 -13.57
N GLU A 57 -24.59 -9.89 -14.37
CA GLU A 57 -26.05 -10.00 -14.51
C GLU A 57 -26.75 -10.37 -13.19
N THR A 58 -26.13 -11.22 -12.35
CA THR A 58 -26.73 -11.61 -11.06
C THR A 58 -26.64 -10.46 -10.05
N VAL A 59 -25.54 -9.71 -10.05
CA VAL A 59 -25.35 -8.53 -9.21
C VAL A 59 -26.32 -7.40 -9.61
N VAL A 60 -26.61 -7.25 -10.90
CA VAL A 60 -27.62 -6.30 -11.39
C VAL A 60 -29.03 -6.67 -10.93
N ALA A 61 -29.33 -7.97 -10.84
CA ALA A 61 -30.64 -8.44 -10.40
C ALA A 61 -30.86 -8.31 -8.88
N ASP A 62 -29.86 -8.65 -8.06
CA ASP A 62 -29.97 -8.60 -6.59
C ASP A 62 -28.62 -8.27 -5.93
N PRO A 63 -28.24 -6.97 -5.85
CA PRO A 63 -26.89 -6.56 -5.52
C PRO A 63 -26.49 -6.93 -4.08
N VAL A 64 -27.38 -6.79 -3.10
CA VAL A 64 -27.05 -7.05 -1.69
C VAL A 64 -26.70 -8.51 -1.47
N ARG A 65 -27.51 -9.42 -2.02
CA ARG A 65 -27.32 -10.86 -1.85
C ARG A 65 -26.04 -11.34 -2.53
N GLU A 66 -25.82 -10.94 -3.78
CA GLU A 66 -24.65 -11.39 -4.54
C GLU A 66 -23.35 -10.79 -3.98
N LEU A 67 -23.33 -9.51 -3.62
CA LEU A 67 -22.14 -8.89 -3.02
C LEU A 67 -21.78 -9.50 -1.66
N LEU A 68 -22.78 -9.88 -0.85
CA LEU A 68 -22.55 -10.57 0.41
C LEU A 68 -22.02 -12.01 0.17
N ALA A 69 -22.56 -12.72 -0.83
CA ALA A 69 -22.13 -14.07 -1.18
C ALA A 69 -20.71 -14.10 -1.77
N ASP A 70 -20.32 -13.07 -2.51
CA ASP A 70 -19.00 -12.94 -3.13
C ASP A 70 -17.90 -12.52 -2.13
N LEU A 71 -18.28 -11.88 -1.02
CA LEU A 71 -17.34 -11.40 0.01
C LEU A 71 -16.36 -12.48 0.55
N PRO A 72 -16.81 -13.67 0.98
CA PRO A 72 -15.89 -14.72 1.44
C PRO A 72 -14.98 -15.23 0.32
N TRP A 73 -15.47 -15.25 -0.92
CA TRP A 73 -14.67 -15.67 -2.07
C TRP A 73 -13.58 -14.64 -2.40
N LEU A 74 -13.93 -13.36 -2.40
CA LEU A 74 -12.98 -12.26 -2.54
C LEU A 74 -11.94 -12.31 -1.41
N ALA A 75 -12.36 -12.50 -0.16
CA ALA A 75 -11.45 -12.62 0.98
C ALA A 75 -10.46 -13.80 0.81
N ALA A 76 -10.93 -14.96 0.34
CA ALA A 76 -10.07 -16.11 0.04
C ALA A 76 -9.07 -15.80 -1.09
N LEU A 77 -9.51 -15.13 -2.15
CA LEU A 77 -8.63 -14.68 -3.23
C LEU A 77 -7.59 -13.67 -2.73
N GLN A 78 -7.97 -12.73 -1.86
CA GLN A 78 -7.03 -11.78 -1.27
C GLN A 78 -6.02 -12.47 -0.34
N ILE A 79 -6.47 -13.38 0.54
CA ILE A 79 -5.57 -14.17 1.40
C ILE A 79 -4.56 -14.96 0.55
N SER A 80 -5.04 -15.63 -0.50
CA SER A 80 -4.15 -16.39 -1.39
C SER A 80 -3.13 -15.46 -2.08
N TYR A 81 -3.56 -14.30 -2.59
CA TYR A 81 -2.67 -13.33 -3.22
C TYR A 81 -1.58 -12.84 -2.27
N VAL A 82 -1.95 -12.37 -1.07
CA VAL A 82 -0.95 -11.85 -0.12
C VAL A 82 0.01 -12.95 0.37
N MET A 83 -0.47 -14.18 0.57
CA MET A 83 0.38 -15.29 1.02
C MET A 83 1.38 -15.76 -0.05
N LEU A 84 0.92 -15.84 -1.30
CA LEU A 84 1.69 -16.35 -2.43
C LEU A 84 2.66 -15.29 -2.97
N CYS A 85 2.21 -14.04 -3.12
CA CYS A 85 2.91 -13.02 -3.89
C CYS A 85 3.70 -12.02 -3.03
N LEU A 86 3.32 -11.80 -1.76
CA LEU A 86 3.85 -10.69 -0.97
C LEU A 86 4.65 -11.15 0.27
N PRO A 87 5.65 -10.35 0.70
CA PRO A 87 6.31 -10.54 1.98
C PRO A 87 5.43 -10.01 3.14
N PRO A 88 5.27 -10.75 4.25
CA PRO A 88 4.56 -10.22 5.42
C PRO A 88 5.36 -9.09 6.08
N ALA A 89 4.64 -8.15 6.70
CA ALA A 89 5.23 -7.03 7.42
C ALA A 89 6.31 -7.49 8.42
N GLY A 90 7.43 -6.77 8.44
CA GLY A 90 8.56 -7.09 9.31
C GLY A 90 9.53 -8.16 8.80
N THR A 91 9.29 -8.73 7.61
CA THR A 91 10.31 -9.54 6.91
C THR A 91 11.11 -8.65 5.96
N THR A 92 12.37 -8.37 6.28
CA THR A 92 13.26 -7.61 5.38
C THR A 92 13.48 -8.41 4.10
N SER A 93 13.20 -7.81 2.95
CA SER A 93 13.46 -8.34 1.61
C SER A 93 14.88 -8.91 1.51
N ILE A 94 14.99 -10.17 1.12
CA ILE A 94 16.27 -10.79 0.78
C ILE A 94 16.67 -10.20 -0.58
N GLU A 95 17.60 -9.24 -0.58
CA GLU A 95 18.26 -8.76 -1.79
C GLU A 95 18.99 -9.93 -2.48
N VAL A 96 18.61 -10.20 -3.73
CA VAL A 96 19.27 -11.16 -4.61
C VAL A 96 20.50 -10.48 -5.21
N GLY A 97 21.66 -10.68 -4.58
CA GLY A 97 22.96 -10.51 -5.21
C GLY A 97 23.42 -11.84 -5.79
N SER A 98 23.53 -11.92 -7.12
CA SER A 98 23.99 -13.07 -7.89
C SER A 98 25.34 -13.60 -7.39
N GLY A 99 25.36 -14.86 -6.94
CA GLY A 99 26.59 -15.60 -6.73
C GLY A 99 27.18 -16.02 -8.07
N ALA A 100 28.35 -15.47 -8.40
CA ALA A 100 29.26 -16.10 -9.33
C ALA A 100 30.00 -17.22 -8.57
N ASP A 101 29.92 -18.43 -9.12
CA ASP A 101 30.78 -19.56 -8.81
C ASP A 101 32.26 -19.16 -8.84
N GLU A 102 33.04 -19.55 -7.83
CA GLU A 102 34.34 -20.19 -8.07
C GLU A 102 34.76 -21.05 -6.87
N ASP A 103 34.85 -22.34 -7.17
CA ASP A 103 35.52 -23.41 -6.44
C ASP A 103 37.02 -23.11 -6.25
N LYS A 104 37.56 -23.24 -5.02
CA LYS A 104 38.87 -23.90 -4.78
C LYS A 104 39.24 -24.07 -3.31
N LYS A 105 39.70 -25.29 -3.04
CA LYS A 105 40.18 -25.89 -1.79
C LYS A 105 41.58 -25.41 -1.34
N LYS A 106 41.76 -25.52 0.00
CA LYS A 106 42.96 -25.82 0.80
C LYS A 106 43.95 -24.69 1.18
N ALA A 107 44.10 -24.54 2.51
CA ALA A 107 45.20 -23.87 3.20
C ALA A 107 46.50 -24.71 3.18
N PRO A 108 47.68 -24.11 3.46
CA PRO A 108 48.22 -24.26 4.83
C PRO A 108 49.02 -23.06 5.41
N ARG A 109 48.95 -22.96 6.76
CA ARG A 109 49.91 -22.54 7.82
C ARG A 109 50.91 -21.34 7.66
N SER A 110 50.88 -20.51 8.71
CA SER A 110 51.62 -19.29 9.17
C SER A 110 53.16 -19.39 9.29
N PRO A 111 53.99 -18.35 9.67
CA PRO A 111 53.68 -17.19 10.54
C PRO A 111 54.44 -15.82 10.34
N SER A 112 54.08 -14.86 11.22
CA SER A 112 54.85 -13.68 11.74
C SER A 112 54.52 -12.25 11.22
N GLY A 113 54.33 -11.32 12.18
CA GLY A 113 54.30 -9.86 11.98
C GLY A 113 53.08 -9.13 12.58
N PRO A 114 53.23 -8.28 13.62
CA PRO A 114 52.11 -7.61 14.28
C PRO A 114 51.87 -6.20 13.72
N SER A 115 50.62 -5.86 13.41
CA SER A 115 50.19 -4.46 13.47
C SER A 115 48.70 -4.39 13.78
N VAL A 116 48.41 -4.11 15.04
CA VAL A 116 47.12 -3.67 15.54
C VAL A 116 46.78 -2.34 14.88
N THR A 117 45.72 -2.30 14.08
CA THR A 117 44.98 -1.07 13.77
C THR A 117 43.50 -1.32 14.01
N LEU A 118 43.08 -1.04 15.24
CA LEU A 118 41.67 -1.00 15.63
C LEU A 118 41.04 0.28 15.06
N ARG A 119 40.19 0.15 14.04
CA ARG A 119 39.24 1.20 13.66
C ARG A 119 37.87 0.89 14.29
N PRO A 120 37.28 1.83 15.06
CA PRO A 120 36.03 1.58 15.76
C PRO A 120 34.81 1.92 14.89
N GLY A 121 33.77 1.08 15.00
CA GLY A 121 32.39 1.54 14.88
C GLY A 121 31.67 1.27 13.55
N LYS A 122 31.15 0.05 13.37
CA LYS A 122 29.76 -0.19 12.94
C LYS A 122 29.27 -1.51 13.58
N PRO A 123 28.24 -1.52 14.43
CA PRO A 123 27.60 -2.78 14.79
C PRO A 123 26.82 -3.25 13.57
N ALA A 124 27.43 -4.14 12.80
CA ALA A 124 26.71 -4.93 11.81
C ALA A 124 25.73 -5.84 12.56
N TYR A 125 24.51 -5.36 12.80
CA TYR A 125 23.40 -6.25 13.12
C TYR A 125 22.93 -6.94 11.83
N ARG A 126 23.85 -7.69 11.20
CA ARG A 126 23.49 -8.71 10.22
C ARG A 126 22.94 -9.88 11.02
N ARG A 127 21.67 -9.76 11.44
CA ARG A 127 20.94 -10.89 12.02
C ARG A 127 20.83 -11.94 10.92
N LYS A 128 21.78 -12.87 10.92
CA LYS A 128 21.73 -14.12 10.15
C LYS A 128 20.58 -14.94 10.73
N GLN A 129 19.36 -14.69 10.26
CA GLN A 129 18.19 -15.36 10.82
C GLN A 129 17.96 -16.70 10.11
N SER A 130 18.44 -17.73 10.79
CA SER A 130 17.90 -19.10 10.84
C SER A 130 17.44 -19.72 9.52
N SER A 131 18.38 -20.36 8.83
CA SER A 131 18.12 -21.65 8.21
C SER A 131 17.54 -22.60 9.27
N GLY A 132 16.24 -22.91 9.20
CA GLY A 132 15.64 -23.96 10.04
C GLY A 132 14.28 -23.70 10.69
N ARG A 133 13.50 -22.69 10.28
CA ARG A 133 12.06 -22.70 10.63
C ARG A 133 11.38 -23.71 9.72
N SER A 134 10.88 -24.83 10.27
CA SER A 134 10.16 -25.85 9.52
C SER A 134 9.12 -25.19 8.60
N GLY A 135 9.05 -25.59 7.33
CA GLY A 135 8.24 -24.90 6.32
C GLY A 135 6.79 -24.64 6.74
N LEU A 136 6.20 -25.55 7.52
CA LEU A 136 4.88 -25.39 8.12
C LEU A 136 4.78 -24.18 9.06
N ALA A 137 5.75 -23.96 9.94
CA ALA A 137 5.73 -22.82 10.87
C ALA A 137 5.84 -21.47 10.15
N ALA A 138 6.51 -21.42 8.98
CA ALA A 138 6.55 -20.23 8.14
C ALA A 138 5.21 -19.99 7.41
N ILE A 139 4.58 -21.05 6.89
CA ILE A 139 3.25 -20.98 6.28
C ILE A 139 2.20 -20.52 7.30
N TRP A 140 2.22 -21.08 8.52
CA TRP A 140 1.34 -20.67 9.60
C TRP A 140 1.53 -19.19 9.98
N ALA A 141 2.77 -18.70 10.03
CA ALA A 141 3.02 -17.29 10.30
C ALA A 141 2.45 -16.37 9.21
N LYS A 142 2.64 -16.73 7.93
CA LYS A 142 2.04 -16.01 6.80
C LYS A 142 0.52 -16.01 6.86
N LEU A 143 -0.08 -17.15 7.22
CA LEU A 143 -1.52 -17.30 7.35
C LEU A 143 -2.07 -16.42 8.47
N MET A 144 -1.42 -16.41 9.64
CA MET A 144 -1.81 -15.53 10.75
C MET A 144 -1.70 -14.05 10.37
N SER A 145 -0.62 -13.65 9.67
CA SER A 145 -0.49 -12.28 9.15
C SER A 145 -1.61 -11.95 8.15
N ALA A 146 -2.00 -12.90 7.29
CA ALA A 146 -3.07 -12.71 6.32
C ALA A 146 -4.43 -12.53 7.01
N PHE A 147 -4.78 -13.39 7.97
CA PHE A 147 -6.00 -13.22 8.76
C PHE A 147 -6.01 -11.95 9.59
N LEU A 148 -4.88 -11.58 10.19
CA LEU A 148 -4.77 -10.31 10.92
C LEU A 148 -4.97 -9.12 9.99
N SER A 149 -4.36 -9.14 8.79
CA SER A 149 -4.53 -8.08 7.80
C SER A 149 -5.97 -7.98 7.29
N LEU A 150 -6.64 -9.12 7.11
CA LEU A 150 -8.04 -9.18 6.71
C LEU A 150 -8.94 -8.62 7.82
N ALA A 151 -8.72 -9.05 9.07
CA ALA A 151 -9.48 -8.56 10.21
C ALA A 151 -9.33 -7.04 10.38
N LEU A 152 -8.10 -6.51 10.28
CA LEU A 152 -7.86 -5.08 10.37
C LEU A 152 -8.51 -4.31 9.19
N THR A 153 -8.44 -4.88 7.98
CA THR A 153 -9.09 -4.30 6.79
C THR A 153 -10.61 -4.25 6.97
N SER A 154 -11.23 -5.34 7.42
CA SER A 154 -12.66 -5.39 7.69
C SER A 154 -13.09 -4.45 8.82
N LEU A 155 -12.30 -4.33 9.89
CA LEU A 155 -12.67 -3.53 11.07
C LEU A 155 -12.36 -2.04 10.93
N LEU A 156 -11.29 -1.65 10.23
CA LEU A 156 -10.86 -0.25 10.13
C LEU A 156 -11.08 0.33 8.73
N ALA A 157 -10.64 -0.35 7.68
CA ALA A 157 -10.71 0.20 6.33
C ALA A 157 -12.15 0.23 5.79
N THR A 158 -12.96 -0.79 6.09
CA THR A 158 -14.36 -0.84 5.66
C THR A 158 -15.18 0.35 6.18
N PRO A 159 -15.24 0.66 7.50
CA PRO A 159 -16.00 1.83 7.95
C PRO A 159 -15.40 3.15 7.46
N MET A 160 -14.07 3.25 7.33
CA MET A 160 -13.44 4.45 6.73
C MET A 160 -13.91 4.66 5.29
N ILE A 161 -13.90 3.63 4.45
CA ILE A 161 -14.35 3.72 3.07
C ILE A 161 -15.85 3.94 2.99
N ALA A 162 -16.66 3.34 3.87
CA ALA A 162 -18.10 3.59 3.93
C ALA A 162 -18.40 5.08 4.23
N VAL A 163 -17.68 5.68 5.18
CA VAL A 163 -17.77 7.12 5.45
C VAL A 163 -17.36 7.93 4.22
N LEU A 164 -16.27 7.56 3.53
CA LEU A 164 -15.87 8.24 2.30
C LEU A 164 -16.93 8.14 1.20
N LEU A 165 -17.53 6.97 0.97
CA LEU A 165 -18.60 6.78 -0.01
C LEU A 165 -19.81 7.68 0.31
N VAL A 166 -20.19 7.77 1.58
CA VAL A 166 -21.23 8.68 2.05
C VAL A 166 -20.86 10.14 1.78
N LEU A 167 -19.63 10.55 2.12
CA LEU A 167 -19.15 11.91 1.86
C LEU A 167 -19.09 12.25 0.37
N PHE A 168 -18.86 11.25 -0.49
CA PHE A 168 -18.90 11.37 -1.95
C PHE A 168 -20.31 11.22 -2.55
N GLY A 169 -21.35 11.08 -1.72
CA GLY A 169 -22.75 11.16 -2.17
C GLY A 169 -23.58 9.88 -2.02
N ALA A 170 -23.06 8.81 -1.40
CA ALA A 170 -23.89 7.65 -1.06
C ALA A 170 -24.96 8.04 0.00
N PRO A 171 -26.19 7.50 -0.08
CA PRO A 171 -27.26 7.90 0.84
C PRO A 171 -26.94 7.51 2.29
N LEU A 172 -27.21 8.42 3.23
CA LEU A 172 -26.97 8.21 4.67
C LEU A 172 -27.98 7.29 5.35
N THR A 173 -29.23 7.28 4.86
CA THR A 173 -30.38 6.66 5.55
C THR A 173 -30.98 5.50 4.76
N THR A 174 -30.68 5.40 3.46
CA THR A 174 -31.15 4.35 2.56
C THR A 174 -29.96 3.62 1.94
N HIS A 175 -30.16 2.42 1.41
CA HIS A 175 -29.09 1.66 0.74
C HIS A 175 -27.83 1.42 1.61
N ASN A 176 -28.04 1.23 2.92
CA ASN A 176 -26.96 1.05 3.89
C ASN A 176 -26.19 -0.25 3.66
N ALA A 177 -26.89 -1.32 3.25
CA ALA A 177 -26.28 -2.62 3.00
C ALA A 177 -25.37 -2.54 1.76
N GLU A 178 -25.84 -1.89 0.70
CA GLU A 178 -25.14 -1.63 -0.54
C GLU A 178 -23.89 -0.80 -0.29
N THR A 179 -24.01 0.27 0.51
CA THR A 179 -22.87 1.12 0.87
C THR A 179 -21.83 0.34 1.67
N LEU A 180 -22.26 -0.43 2.68
CA LEU A 180 -21.36 -1.21 3.51
C LEU A 180 -20.67 -2.34 2.72
N LEU A 181 -21.41 -3.05 1.87
CA LEU A 181 -20.88 -4.12 1.02
C LEU A 181 -19.94 -3.56 -0.05
N CYS A 182 -20.29 -2.42 -0.66
CA CYS A 182 -19.40 -1.71 -1.58
C CYS A 182 -18.09 -1.32 -0.89
N ALA A 183 -18.19 -0.72 0.30
CA ALA A 183 -17.03 -0.37 1.11
C ALA A 183 -16.19 -1.59 1.48
N ALA A 184 -16.83 -2.72 1.82
CA ALA A 184 -16.13 -3.96 2.18
C ALA A 184 -15.36 -4.54 0.99
N HIS A 185 -15.95 -4.58 -0.21
CA HIS A 185 -15.26 -5.00 -1.43
C HIS A 185 -14.08 -4.07 -1.75
N MET A 186 -14.29 -2.75 -1.71
CA MET A 186 -13.21 -1.77 -1.94
C MET A 186 -12.12 -1.86 -0.89
N ALA A 187 -12.45 -2.09 0.38
CA ALA A 187 -11.48 -2.29 1.45
C ALA A 187 -10.63 -3.54 1.20
N LEU A 188 -11.28 -4.64 0.79
CA LEU A 188 -10.59 -5.89 0.48
C LEU A 188 -9.60 -5.72 -0.69
N LEU A 189 -10.00 -5.02 -1.75
CA LEU A 189 -9.15 -4.73 -2.92
C LEU A 189 -7.99 -3.77 -2.60
N SER A 190 -8.26 -2.69 -1.86
CA SER A 190 -7.29 -1.60 -1.69
C SER A 190 -6.40 -1.72 -0.44
N ALA A 191 -6.94 -2.20 0.69
CA ALA A 191 -6.24 -2.14 1.97
C ALA A 191 -5.62 -3.47 2.41
N THR A 192 -6.14 -4.63 1.97
CA THR A 192 -5.64 -5.94 2.44
C THR A 192 -4.15 -6.13 2.18
N GLY A 193 -3.70 -5.90 0.95
CA GLY A 193 -2.29 -6.00 0.59
C GLY A 193 -1.42 -4.97 1.31
N LEU A 194 -1.91 -3.73 1.46
CA LEU A 194 -1.18 -2.66 2.16
C LEU A 194 -0.96 -3.01 3.63
N VAL A 195 -2.01 -3.44 4.33
CA VAL A 195 -1.93 -3.87 5.73
C VAL A 195 -1.03 -5.10 5.86
N TYR A 196 -1.09 -6.06 4.93
CA TYR A 196 -0.28 -7.26 5.00
C TYR A 196 1.23 -6.96 4.93
N VAL A 197 1.64 -6.06 4.02
CA VAL A 197 3.07 -5.78 3.79
C VAL A 197 3.61 -4.68 4.70
N HIS A 198 2.81 -3.65 4.99
CA HIS A 198 3.25 -2.49 5.76
C HIS A 198 2.78 -2.50 7.22
N GLY A 199 1.84 -3.37 7.58
CA GLY A 199 1.23 -3.35 8.90
C GLY A 199 0.50 -2.02 9.15
N VAL A 200 0.64 -1.49 10.37
CA VAL A 200 -0.05 -0.27 10.85
C VAL A 200 0.96 0.85 11.11
N ASP A 201 2.05 0.92 10.34
CA ASP A 201 3.05 1.98 10.50
C ASP A 201 2.50 3.33 10.01
N GLY A 202 2.25 4.26 10.94
CA GLY A 202 1.70 5.57 10.65
C GLY A 202 2.52 6.39 9.66
N SER A 203 3.84 6.20 9.58
CA SER A 203 4.68 6.91 8.60
C SER A 203 4.43 6.44 7.17
N ILE A 204 4.24 5.13 6.97
CA ILE A 204 3.91 4.53 5.68
C ILE A 204 2.49 4.93 5.28
N TRP A 205 1.54 4.85 6.20
CA TRP A 205 0.15 5.23 5.93
C TRP A 205 -0.01 6.71 5.54
N LYS A 206 0.78 7.62 6.14
CA LYS A 206 0.84 9.01 5.68
C LYS A 206 1.31 9.13 4.23
N GLN A 207 2.31 8.35 3.82
CA GLN A 207 2.79 8.32 2.43
C GLN A 207 1.75 7.70 1.48
N VAL A 208 1.01 6.68 1.92
CA VAL A 208 -0.08 6.08 1.14
C VAL A 208 -1.15 7.12 0.85
N TRP A 209 -1.64 7.83 1.86
CA TRP A 209 -2.65 8.89 1.72
C TRP A 209 -2.13 10.12 0.99
N GLY A 210 -0.86 10.48 1.22
CA GLY A 210 -0.19 11.61 0.56
C GLY A 210 0.31 11.32 -0.86
N ILE A 211 -0.05 10.17 -1.45
CA ILE A 211 0.36 9.76 -2.79
C ILE A 211 1.90 9.80 -3.01
N ALA A 212 2.66 9.54 -1.95
CA ALA A 212 4.13 9.68 -1.92
C ALA A 212 4.87 8.33 -1.87
N ARG A 213 4.13 7.21 -1.95
CA ARG A 213 4.73 5.88 -2.02
C ARG A 213 5.38 5.64 -3.39
N PRO A 214 6.49 4.91 -3.44
CA PRO A 214 7.01 4.41 -4.71
C PRO A 214 5.96 3.48 -5.34
N ALA A 215 5.78 3.55 -6.65
CA ALA A 215 4.82 2.72 -7.33
C ALA A 215 5.22 1.24 -7.25
N ASP A 216 4.34 0.44 -6.66
CA ASP A 216 4.41 -1.00 -6.60
C ASP A 216 3.03 -1.61 -6.87
N ALA A 217 2.95 -2.94 -7.00
CA ALA A 217 1.69 -3.61 -7.32
C ALA A 217 0.60 -3.39 -6.27
N VAL A 218 0.98 -3.22 -5.01
CA VAL A 218 0.07 -3.15 -3.86
C VAL A 218 -0.56 -1.76 -3.77
N TRP A 219 0.28 -0.72 -3.74
CA TRP A 219 -0.17 0.67 -3.74
C TRP A 219 -0.81 1.06 -5.07
N GLY A 220 -0.29 0.55 -6.20
CA GLY A 220 -0.90 0.71 -7.52
C GLY A 220 -2.31 0.13 -7.59
N GLY A 221 -2.53 -1.07 -7.04
CA GLY A 221 -3.86 -1.66 -6.91
C GLY A 221 -4.79 -0.84 -6.01
N ALA A 222 -4.27 -0.31 -4.89
CA ALA A 222 -5.04 0.53 -3.97
C ALA A 222 -5.49 1.85 -4.61
N LEU A 223 -4.57 2.58 -5.23
CA LEU A 223 -4.89 3.80 -5.99
C LEU A 223 -5.83 3.50 -7.16
N GLY A 224 -5.55 2.42 -7.89
CA GLY A 224 -6.38 1.97 -8.99
C GLY A 224 -7.81 1.68 -8.55
N THR A 225 -8.01 1.04 -7.38
CA THR A 225 -9.35 0.79 -6.80
C THR A 225 -10.09 2.10 -6.56
N GLY A 226 -9.44 3.09 -5.96
CA GLY A 226 -10.06 4.40 -5.68
C GLY A 226 -10.39 5.19 -6.95
N LEU A 227 -9.42 5.31 -7.87
CA LEU A 227 -9.63 6.01 -9.16
C LEU A 227 -10.67 5.30 -10.02
N GLY A 228 -10.62 3.97 -10.07
CA GLY A 228 -11.59 3.15 -10.78
C GLY A 228 -12.99 3.31 -10.22
N ALA A 229 -13.16 3.29 -8.89
CA ALA A 229 -14.43 3.56 -8.23
C ALA A 229 -14.97 4.96 -8.57
N TRP A 230 -14.09 5.97 -8.58
CA TRP A 230 -14.45 7.34 -8.95
C TRP A 230 -14.93 7.44 -10.42
N PHE A 231 -14.20 6.85 -11.37
CA PHE A 231 -14.67 6.75 -12.76
C PHE A 231 -15.97 5.94 -12.88
N GLY A 232 -16.13 4.91 -12.06
CA GLY A 232 -17.34 4.10 -11.97
C GLY A 232 -18.57 4.85 -11.45
N ALA A 233 -18.39 6.03 -10.83
CA ALA A 233 -19.50 6.90 -10.43
C ALA A 233 -20.04 7.74 -11.60
N ILE A 234 -19.24 7.98 -12.65
CA ILE A 234 -19.63 8.83 -13.80
C ILE A 234 -20.86 8.33 -14.55
N PRO A 235 -21.05 7.00 -14.77
CA PRO A 235 -22.23 6.50 -15.46
C PRO A 235 -23.54 6.69 -14.68
N ILE A 236 -23.52 6.75 -13.35
CA ILE A 236 -24.73 6.81 -12.51
C ILE A 236 -25.69 7.94 -12.94
N PRO A 237 -25.26 9.20 -13.12
CA PRO A 237 -26.15 10.28 -13.56
C PRO A 237 -26.53 10.24 -15.05
N LEU A 238 -25.90 9.40 -15.88
CA LEU A 238 -26.09 9.42 -17.34
C LEU A 238 -27.41 8.76 -17.77
N ASP A 239 -27.76 7.60 -17.20
CA ASP A 239 -28.97 6.83 -17.50
C ASP A 239 -29.42 6.08 -16.21
N TRP A 240 -29.70 6.87 -15.16
CA TRP A 240 -30.06 6.44 -13.80
C TRP A 240 -31.29 5.52 -13.70
N ASP A 241 -32.04 5.38 -14.80
CA ASP A 241 -33.18 4.45 -14.94
C ASP A 241 -32.75 3.03 -15.33
N ARG A 242 -31.47 2.78 -15.60
CA ARG A 242 -30.96 1.44 -15.96
C ARG A 242 -30.52 0.67 -14.72
N PRO A 243 -30.94 -0.61 -14.57
CA PRO A 243 -30.61 -1.40 -13.40
C PRO A 243 -29.10 -1.62 -13.25
N TRP A 244 -28.34 -1.67 -14.35
CA TRP A 244 -26.89 -1.81 -14.31
C TRP A 244 -26.13 -0.55 -13.90
N GLN A 245 -26.77 0.62 -13.97
CA GLN A 245 -26.20 1.91 -13.52
C GLN A 245 -26.56 2.25 -12.07
N ALA A 246 -27.38 1.42 -11.43
CA ALA A 246 -27.77 1.64 -10.05
C ALA A 246 -26.57 1.52 -9.11
N PHE A 247 -26.56 2.38 -8.08
CA PHE A 247 -25.59 2.26 -6.99
C PHE A 247 -25.75 0.90 -6.29
N PRO A 248 -24.67 0.15 -6.00
CA PRO A 248 -23.24 0.49 -6.12
C PRO A 248 -22.52 -0.17 -7.32
N ILE A 249 -23.26 -0.66 -8.32
CA ILE A 249 -22.80 -1.63 -9.32
C ILE A 249 -21.64 -1.08 -10.15
N THR A 250 -21.81 0.11 -10.74
CA THR A 250 -20.80 0.71 -11.63
C THR A 250 -19.55 1.16 -10.87
N ILE A 251 -19.72 1.61 -9.61
CA ILE A 251 -18.61 1.96 -8.72
C ILE A 251 -17.77 0.71 -8.45
N LEU A 252 -18.41 -0.41 -8.14
CA LEU A 252 -17.69 -1.67 -7.93
C LEU A 252 -17.02 -2.17 -9.21
N ALA A 253 -17.71 -2.17 -10.35
CA ALA A 253 -17.11 -2.54 -11.63
C ALA A 253 -15.84 -1.70 -11.91
N GLY A 254 -15.93 -0.40 -11.71
CA GLY A 254 -14.80 0.52 -11.80
C GLY A 254 -13.69 0.19 -10.79
N ALA A 255 -14.02 -0.10 -9.54
CA ALA A 255 -13.06 -0.47 -8.49
C ALA A 255 -12.27 -1.74 -8.83
N TYR A 256 -12.95 -2.79 -9.33
CA TYR A 256 -12.32 -4.04 -9.74
C TYR A 256 -11.41 -3.85 -10.97
N ILE A 257 -11.90 -3.15 -12.00
CA ILE A 257 -11.12 -2.81 -13.20
C ILE A 257 -9.89 -1.98 -12.81
N GLY A 258 -10.09 -0.96 -11.97
CA GLY A 258 -9.05 -0.09 -11.49
C GLY A 258 -8.01 -0.81 -10.66
N CYS A 259 -8.40 -1.72 -9.75
CA CYS A 259 -7.48 -2.55 -8.99
C CYS A 259 -6.60 -3.42 -9.90
N ALA A 260 -7.23 -4.09 -10.87
CA ALA A 260 -6.53 -4.94 -11.84
C ALA A 260 -5.56 -4.12 -12.70
N PHE A 261 -6.03 -3.02 -13.26
CA PHE A 261 -5.21 -2.14 -14.09
C PHE A 261 -4.05 -1.50 -13.30
N GLY A 262 -4.35 -0.91 -12.15
CA GLY A 262 -3.37 -0.24 -11.29
C GLY A 262 -2.28 -1.19 -10.79
N SER A 263 -2.65 -2.40 -10.34
CA SER A 263 -1.67 -3.40 -9.89
C SER A 263 -0.76 -3.89 -11.02
N LEU A 264 -1.24 -3.98 -12.26
CA LEU A 264 -0.43 -4.39 -13.42
C LEU A 264 0.45 -3.24 -13.93
N VAL A 265 -0.10 -2.04 -14.03
CA VAL A 265 0.61 -0.86 -14.56
C VAL A 265 1.74 -0.43 -13.64
N SER A 266 1.54 -0.44 -12.32
CA SER A 266 2.59 -0.10 -11.35
C SER A 266 3.74 -1.11 -11.30
N ARG A 267 3.61 -2.29 -11.92
CA ARG A 267 4.69 -3.29 -12.06
C ARG A 267 5.53 -3.08 -13.32
N THR A 268 5.08 -2.27 -14.26
CA THR A 268 5.83 -2.03 -15.49
C THR A 268 7.15 -1.31 -15.17
N PRO A 269 8.24 -1.57 -15.91
CA PRO A 269 9.55 -0.93 -15.66
C PRO A 269 9.50 0.60 -15.80
N LEU A 270 8.45 1.13 -16.45
CA LEU A 270 8.24 2.56 -16.62
C LEU A 270 7.79 3.25 -15.35
N LEU A 271 7.09 2.56 -14.46
CA LEU A 271 6.50 3.15 -13.25
C LEU A 271 7.06 2.55 -11.98
N TYR A 272 7.45 1.28 -11.98
CA TYR A 272 7.92 0.57 -10.79
C TYR A 272 9.02 1.34 -10.06
N GLY A 273 8.83 1.56 -8.76
CA GLY A 273 9.76 2.27 -7.89
C GLY A 273 9.78 3.79 -8.04
N LYS A 274 9.13 4.37 -9.07
CA LYS A 274 9.04 5.83 -9.23
C LYS A 274 8.09 6.42 -8.19
N ARG A 275 8.42 7.62 -7.73
CA ARG A 275 7.64 8.39 -6.75
C ARG A 275 7.04 9.60 -7.42
N ILE A 276 5.89 10.03 -6.92
CA ILE A 276 5.31 11.32 -7.28
C ILE A 276 5.87 12.33 -6.28
N GLU A 277 6.72 13.22 -6.76
CA GLU A 277 7.24 14.35 -5.98
C GLU A 277 6.41 15.58 -6.36
N PHE A 278 5.66 16.11 -5.40
CA PHE A 278 5.01 17.40 -5.57
C PHE A 278 6.09 18.47 -5.45
N ALA A 279 6.27 19.27 -6.51
CA ALA A 279 7.23 20.36 -6.49
C ALA A 279 6.90 21.32 -5.32
N PRO A 280 7.88 21.72 -4.49
CA PRO A 280 7.63 22.74 -3.49
C PRO A 280 7.27 24.05 -4.19
N GLU A 281 6.21 24.70 -3.72
CA GLU A 281 5.82 26.03 -4.15
C GLU A 281 7.02 26.97 -3.94
N GLN A 282 7.53 27.55 -5.03
CA GLN A 282 8.55 28.58 -4.97
C GLN A 282 7.88 29.80 -4.34
N VAL A 283 8.02 29.97 -3.04
CA VAL A 283 7.68 31.23 -2.38
C VAL A 283 8.57 32.29 -3.03
N GLU A 284 7.96 33.15 -3.85
CA GLU A 284 8.60 34.26 -4.54
C GLU A 284 9.41 35.10 -3.54
N GLU A 285 10.73 34.93 -3.57
CA GLU A 285 11.71 35.86 -2.98
C GLU A 285 11.92 37.09 -3.90
N ASP A 286 10.90 37.48 -4.67
CA ASP A 286 10.96 38.63 -5.60
C ASP A 286 10.59 39.96 -4.93
N GLU A 287 10.34 40.01 -3.61
CA GLU A 287 10.21 41.27 -2.87
C GLU A 287 11.57 41.90 -2.47
N LYS A 288 12.65 41.57 -3.20
CA LYS A 288 13.97 42.22 -3.02
C LYS A 288 14.57 42.82 -4.29
N LYS A 289 13.82 42.89 -5.39
CA LYS A 289 14.26 43.54 -6.63
C LYS A 289 13.23 44.50 -7.21
N THR A 290 12.75 45.44 -6.41
CA THR A 290 12.20 46.70 -6.93
C THR A 290 12.46 47.82 -5.94
N ASN A 291 13.47 48.63 -6.29
CA ASN A 291 13.73 50.04 -5.94
C ASN A 291 13.53 50.53 -4.51
#